data_AF-A0A832IAP1-F1
#
_entry.id   AF-A0A832IAP1-F1
#
_cell.length_a   1.000
_cell.length_b   1.000
_cell.length_c   1.000
_cell.angle_alpha   90.00
_cell.angle_beta   90.00
_cell.angle_gamma   90.00
#
_symmetry.space_group_name_H-M   'P 1'
#
loop_
_entity.id
_entity.type
_entity.pdbx_description
1 polymer ?
#
loop_
_entity_poly.entity_id
_entity_poly.type
_entity_poly.pdbx_seq_one_letter_code
_entity_poly.pdbx_strand_id
1 'polypeptide(L)'
;MKRMTILVVFLIACSSIAQVNIRDVSSVLDIYTPVSFVVENKIMELDENGNFRGGLLTTRFDIAQYIYRTIKNFQLDELSKKFSALEETQKEVSAKMSGIEAAYRTYDQRLRELETATVNLQSQLDKLSQELFAQVQKQLLDYIKSQENQLAKIDALTARLDAVEKLNSELFKQMQAQQSDLNNVLNEQVSIKNQILSLSQQLSALKSSVESLAKKLDQTSAELASLKDSTKNEFAAFTSLIDQKISSSENRLNVTLKSLQNELALQKKELTDRIEESNRLKLQIQDLQKRLTTLESFASKQQIQELKDQIDGLAEKTSKIEQELRNLESNLASLDLSRLQRRIEELEAKNKSLESNLNMAYIVGAAGIAIGLLAIILGLGGK
;
A
#
# COMPACT_ATOMS: atom_id res chain seq x y z
N MET A 1 36.30 78.58 141.27
CA MET A 1 36.77 78.73 142.67
C MET A 1 37.66 79.96 142.77
N LYS A 2 37.48 80.76 143.83
CA LYS A 2 38.50 81.70 144.37
C LYS A 2 38.82 82.93 143.51
N ARG A 3 37.90 83.90 143.46
CA ARG A 3 38.19 85.35 143.34
C ARG A 3 36.97 86.28 143.54
N MET A 4 35.88 85.80 144.13
CA MET A 4 34.76 86.67 144.58
C MET A 4 34.46 86.49 146.08
N THR A 5 35.42 85.96 146.82
CA THR A 5 35.33 85.72 148.28
C THR A 5 36.09 86.77 149.11
N ILE A 6 36.61 87.84 148.50
CA ILE A 6 37.38 88.89 149.23
C ILE A 6 36.74 90.29 149.10
N LEU A 7 35.87 90.57 148.12
CA LEU A 7 35.32 91.93 147.95
C LEU A 7 33.89 92.13 148.50
N VAL A 8 33.08 91.08 148.66
CA VAL A 8 31.77 91.20 149.33
C VAL A 8 31.91 91.21 150.86
N VAL A 9 33.06 90.72 151.37
CA VAL A 9 33.44 90.86 152.78
C VAL A 9 33.65 92.34 153.18
N PHE A 10 33.77 93.26 152.21
CA PHE A 10 33.97 94.70 152.47
C PHE A 10 32.71 95.58 152.23
N LEU A 11 31.63 95.06 151.62
CA LEU A 11 30.40 95.88 151.38
C LEU A 11 29.22 95.53 152.31
N ILE A 12 29.35 94.48 153.13
CA ILE A 12 28.38 94.13 154.19
C ILE A 12 28.78 94.76 155.55
N ALA A 13 29.91 95.49 155.61
CA ALA A 13 30.45 96.07 156.85
C ALA A 13 30.05 97.54 157.12
N CYS A 14 29.22 98.18 156.28
CA CYS A 14 28.78 99.56 156.48
C CYS A 14 27.28 99.75 156.20
N SER A 15 26.46 98.98 156.88
CA SER A 15 25.12 99.45 157.26
C SER A 15 24.97 99.17 158.75
N SER A 16 25.51 100.09 159.54
CA SER A 16 25.09 100.31 160.91
C SER A 16 23.56 100.42 160.87
N ILE A 17 22.87 99.34 161.20
CA ILE A 17 21.51 99.44 161.69
C ILE A 17 21.67 100.29 162.93
N ALA A 18 21.40 101.58 162.79
CA ALA A 18 21.08 102.43 163.91
C ALA A 18 19.93 101.70 164.59
N GLN A 19 20.25 100.94 165.65
CA GLN A 19 19.24 100.47 166.58
C GLN A 19 18.50 101.73 166.98
N VAL A 20 17.27 101.86 166.48
CA VAL A 20 16.38 102.94 166.89
C VAL A 20 16.19 102.71 168.37
N ASN A 21 16.89 103.52 169.17
CA ASN A 21 16.94 103.34 170.60
C ASN A 21 15.64 103.92 171.16
N ILE A 22 14.59 103.11 171.17
CA ILE A 22 13.27 103.45 171.68
C ILE A 22 13.36 103.41 173.21
N ARG A 23 13.45 104.59 173.82
CA ARG A 23 13.87 104.76 175.22
C ARG A 23 12.98 104.06 176.24
N ASP A 24 11.68 104.00 175.96
CA ASP A 24 10.66 103.55 176.91
C ASP A 24 10.04 102.17 176.58
N VAL A 25 10.49 101.53 175.50
CA VAL A 25 10.07 100.16 175.16
C VAL A 25 11.29 99.26 175.23
N SER A 26 11.32 98.39 176.25
CA SER A 26 12.43 97.44 176.43
C SER A 26 12.49 96.45 175.29
N SER A 27 13.71 96.19 174.79
CA SER A 27 13.99 95.21 173.73
C SER A 27 13.65 93.76 174.06
N VAL A 28 13.36 93.46 175.32
CA VAL A 28 12.98 92.11 175.79
C VAL A 28 11.45 91.91 175.80
N LEU A 29 10.67 92.98 175.64
CA LEU A 29 9.21 92.87 175.55
C LEU A 29 8.81 92.41 174.15
N ASP A 30 7.84 91.49 174.07
CA ASP A 30 7.30 90.98 172.80
C ASP A 30 6.79 92.10 171.87
N ILE A 31 6.41 93.24 172.45
CA ILE A 31 5.93 94.40 171.69
C ILE A 31 7.04 95.19 171.01
N TYR A 32 8.30 95.01 171.43
CA TYR A 32 9.43 95.76 170.86
C TYR A 32 9.60 95.48 169.38
N THR A 33 9.51 94.22 168.94
CA THR A 33 9.67 93.90 167.51
C THR A 33 8.59 94.55 166.63
N PRO A 34 7.28 94.45 166.95
CA PRO A 34 6.24 95.21 166.24
C PRO A 34 6.50 96.72 166.27
N VAL A 35 6.88 97.27 167.42
CA VAL A 35 7.11 98.71 167.61
C VAL A 35 8.33 99.19 166.80
N SER A 36 9.45 98.49 166.90
CA SER A 36 10.66 98.73 166.10
C SER A 36 10.34 98.63 164.61
N PHE A 37 9.56 97.64 164.19
CA PHE A 37 9.17 97.49 162.80
C PHE A 37 8.34 98.68 162.29
N VAL A 38 7.32 99.14 163.04
CA VAL A 38 6.51 100.29 162.61
C VAL A 38 7.32 101.59 162.64
N VAL A 39 8.29 101.73 163.53
CA VAL A 39 9.14 102.93 163.59
C VAL A 39 10.22 102.91 162.51
N GLU A 40 10.92 101.80 162.32
CA GLU A 40 11.97 101.61 161.31
C GLU A 40 11.41 101.76 159.89
N ASN A 41 10.23 101.19 159.64
CA ASN A 41 9.53 101.34 158.36
C ASN A 41 8.82 102.70 158.27
N LYS A 42 9.04 103.61 159.23
CA LYS A 42 8.44 104.96 159.28
C LYS A 42 6.92 104.95 159.23
N ILE A 43 6.28 103.84 159.58
CA ILE A 43 4.82 103.72 159.67
C ILE A 43 4.33 104.56 160.85
N MET A 44 5.03 104.52 161.98
CA MET A 44 4.78 105.35 163.17
C MET A 44 6.06 106.11 163.56
N GLU A 45 5.94 107.15 164.38
CA GLU A 45 7.04 108.02 164.78
C GLU A 45 7.23 107.99 166.30
N LEU A 46 8.46 108.27 166.76
CA LEU A 46 8.77 108.44 168.18
C LEU A 46 8.52 109.89 168.59
N ASP A 47 8.26 110.12 169.87
CA ASP A 47 8.15 111.47 170.42
C ASP A 47 9.50 112.23 170.41
N GLU A 48 9.46 113.53 170.74
CA GLU A 48 10.65 114.39 170.81
C GLU A 48 11.74 113.88 171.76
N ASN A 49 11.39 112.99 172.70
CA ASN A 49 12.30 112.40 173.68
C ASN A 49 12.80 110.99 173.30
N GLY A 50 12.40 110.48 172.13
CA GLY A 50 12.72 109.14 171.65
C GLY A 50 11.89 108.02 172.29
N ASN A 51 10.75 108.36 172.89
CA ASN A 51 9.80 107.43 173.49
C ASN A 51 8.68 107.09 172.50
N PHE A 52 8.24 105.84 172.48
CA PHE A 52 7.09 105.40 171.67
C PHE A 52 5.76 105.50 172.45
N ARG A 53 5.79 105.40 173.79
CA ARG A 53 4.64 105.56 174.70
C ARG A 53 4.63 106.91 175.43
N GLY A 54 5.49 107.85 175.04
CA GLY A 54 5.45 109.23 175.54
C GLY A 54 4.09 109.87 175.30
N GLY A 55 3.72 110.89 176.07
CA GLY A 55 2.36 111.47 176.13
C GLY A 55 1.78 112.11 174.86
N LEU A 56 2.22 111.69 173.66
CA LEU A 56 1.61 112.01 172.38
C LEU A 56 0.17 111.48 172.33
N LEU A 57 -0.78 112.39 172.26
CA LEU A 57 -2.16 112.08 171.93
C LEU A 57 -2.23 111.69 170.44
N THR A 58 -2.27 110.39 170.13
CA THR A 58 -2.46 109.93 168.73
C THR A 58 -3.86 110.33 168.25
N THR A 59 -3.93 111.21 167.26
CA THR A 59 -5.19 111.68 166.69
C THR A 59 -5.68 110.74 165.58
N ARG A 60 -6.96 110.88 165.18
CA ARG A 60 -7.49 110.18 163.99
C ARG A 60 -6.71 110.53 162.72
N PHE A 61 -6.11 111.72 162.66
CA PHE A 61 -5.24 112.12 161.56
C PHE A 61 -3.97 111.28 161.53
N ASP A 62 -3.35 111.06 162.70
CA ASP A 62 -2.14 110.22 162.82
C ASP A 62 -2.44 108.77 162.45
N ILE A 63 -3.57 108.22 162.89
CA ILE A 63 -4.02 106.86 162.49
C ILE A 63 -4.23 106.79 160.97
N ALA A 64 -4.89 107.77 160.35
CA ALA A 64 -5.06 107.81 158.91
C ALA A 64 -3.71 107.89 158.18
N GLN A 65 -2.75 108.63 158.73
CA GLN A 65 -1.40 108.71 158.19
C GLN A 65 -0.68 107.36 158.32
N TYR A 66 -0.79 106.68 159.45
CA TYR A 66 -0.20 105.35 159.67
C TYR A 66 -0.81 104.30 158.73
N ILE A 67 -2.14 104.33 158.52
CA ILE A 67 -2.84 103.48 157.54
C ILE A 67 -2.37 103.78 156.12
N TYR A 68 -2.30 105.06 155.75
CA TYR A 68 -1.81 105.47 154.42
C TYR A 68 -0.36 105.03 154.20
N ARG A 69 0.53 105.23 155.19
CA ARG A 69 1.91 104.75 155.15
C ARG A 69 1.97 103.24 155.05
N THR A 70 1.08 102.50 155.72
CA THR A 70 0.98 101.04 155.57
C THR A 70 0.58 100.65 154.15
N ILE A 71 -0.48 101.25 153.60
CA ILE A 71 -0.94 101.00 152.23
C ILE A 71 0.17 101.32 151.20
N LYS A 72 0.93 102.41 151.40
CA LYS A 72 2.01 102.82 150.49
C LYS A 72 3.30 102.04 150.67
N ASN A 73 3.79 101.84 151.89
CA ASN A 73 5.02 101.09 152.15
C ASN A 73 4.90 99.62 151.73
N PHE A 74 3.73 99.00 151.94
CA PHE A 74 3.46 97.62 151.47
C PHE A 74 2.83 97.57 150.09
N GLN A 75 2.64 98.71 149.43
CA GLN A 75 2.03 98.82 148.11
C GLN A 75 0.73 98.00 147.98
N LEU A 76 -0.11 97.99 149.01
CA LEU A 76 -1.32 97.14 149.07
C LEU A 76 -2.30 97.45 147.92
N ASP A 77 -2.33 98.71 147.47
CA ASP A 77 -3.05 99.14 146.26
C ASP A 77 -2.56 98.42 145.00
N GLU A 78 -1.23 98.27 144.84
CA GLU A 78 -0.64 97.54 143.71
C GLU A 78 -0.82 96.04 143.85
N LEU A 79 -0.73 95.51 145.08
CA LEU A 79 -0.91 94.09 145.35
C LEU A 79 -2.34 93.65 144.99
N SER A 80 -3.35 94.44 145.34
CA SER A 80 -4.73 94.19 144.93
C SER A 80 -4.89 94.21 143.40
N LYS A 81 -4.28 95.19 142.72
CA LYS A 81 -4.30 95.26 141.25
C LYS A 81 -3.62 94.05 140.60
N LYS A 82 -2.48 93.61 141.14
CA LYS A 82 -1.76 92.41 140.69
C LYS A 82 -2.61 91.16 140.89
N PHE A 83 -3.35 91.06 142.00
CA PHE A 83 -4.24 89.92 142.27
C PHE A 83 -5.40 89.86 141.28
N SER A 84 -6.04 91.00 140.98
CA SER A 84 -7.10 91.07 139.98
C SER A 84 -6.59 90.73 138.57
N ALA A 85 -5.41 91.23 138.19
CA ALA A 85 -4.78 90.87 136.91
C ALA A 85 -4.41 89.37 136.85
N LEU A 86 -3.97 88.79 137.97
CA LEU A 86 -3.68 87.36 138.04
C LEU A 86 -4.95 86.50 137.90
N GLU A 87 -6.07 86.92 138.48
CA GLU A 87 -7.36 86.26 138.31
C GLU A 87 -7.84 86.31 136.85
N GLU A 88 -7.68 87.45 136.19
CA GLU A 88 -8.03 87.61 134.78
C GLU A 88 -7.15 86.75 133.86
N THR A 89 -5.84 86.73 134.10
CA THR A 89 -4.92 85.84 133.36
C THR A 89 -5.20 84.36 133.63
N GLN A 90 -5.58 83.97 134.86
CA GLN A 90 -6.00 82.60 135.16
C GLN A 90 -7.27 82.21 134.37
N LYS A 91 -8.27 83.11 134.30
CA LYS A 91 -9.48 82.89 133.49
C LYS A 91 -9.15 82.74 132.02
N GLU A 92 -8.26 83.59 131.49
CA GLU A 92 -7.80 83.51 130.10
C GLU A 92 -7.05 82.20 129.82
N VAL A 93 -6.13 81.79 130.70
CA VAL A 93 -5.38 80.53 130.57
C VAL A 93 -6.33 79.33 130.64
N SER A 94 -7.32 79.34 131.53
CA SER A 94 -8.31 78.26 131.65
C SER A 94 -9.18 78.15 130.39
N ALA A 95 -9.61 79.29 129.84
CA ALA A 95 -10.36 79.34 128.59
C ALA A 95 -9.52 78.82 127.41
N LYS A 96 -8.25 79.24 127.31
CA LYS A 96 -7.31 78.72 126.31
C LYS A 96 -7.09 77.21 126.46
N MET A 97 -6.93 76.72 127.68
CA MET A 97 -6.74 75.29 127.95
C MET A 97 -7.95 74.46 127.51
N SER A 98 -9.17 74.92 127.83
CA SER A 98 -10.41 74.28 127.37
C SER A 98 -10.52 74.28 125.84
N GLY A 99 -10.18 75.40 125.19
CA GLY A 99 -10.12 75.49 123.72
C GLY A 99 -9.11 74.51 123.10
N ILE A 100 -7.94 74.37 123.73
CA ILE A 100 -6.90 73.40 123.31
C ILE A 100 -7.41 71.96 123.48
N GLU A 101 -8.06 71.64 124.59
CA GLU A 101 -8.60 70.30 124.83
C GLU A 101 -9.70 69.94 123.80
N ALA A 102 -10.59 70.88 123.48
CA ALA A 102 -11.60 70.70 122.45
C ALA A 102 -10.97 70.49 121.06
N ALA A 103 -9.94 71.27 120.72
CA ALA A 103 -9.19 71.09 119.48
C ALA A 103 -8.49 69.72 119.44
N TYR A 104 -7.87 69.28 120.53
CA TYR A 104 -7.23 67.98 120.64
C TYR A 104 -8.22 66.83 120.41
N ARG A 105 -9.40 66.87 121.05
CA ARG A 105 -10.46 65.87 120.81
C ARG A 105 -10.90 65.82 119.35
N THR A 106 -11.00 67.00 118.71
CA THR A 106 -11.31 67.09 117.27
C THR A 106 -10.22 66.47 116.41
N TYR A 107 -8.94 66.70 116.74
CA TYR A 107 -7.82 66.09 116.03
C TYR A 107 -7.76 64.57 116.23
N ASP A 108 -8.02 64.06 117.43
CA ASP A 108 -8.09 62.61 117.71
C ASP A 108 -9.19 61.94 116.88
N GLN A 109 -10.37 62.56 116.80
CA GLN A 109 -11.44 62.06 115.95
C GLN A 109 -11.04 62.03 114.47
N ARG A 110 -10.43 63.12 113.96
CA ARG A 110 -9.93 63.17 112.57
C ARG A 110 -8.86 62.11 112.30
N LEU A 111 -7.98 61.84 113.26
CA LEU A 111 -6.99 60.77 113.14
C LEU A 111 -7.65 59.40 113.00
N ARG A 112 -8.64 59.08 113.84
CA ARG A 112 -9.41 57.81 113.75
C ARG A 112 -10.16 57.68 112.43
N GLU A 113 -10.75 58.77 111.94
CA GLU A 113 -11.42 58.80 110.64
C GLU A 113 -10.42 58.57 109.49
N LEU A 114 -9.24 59.18 109.55
CA LEU A 114 -8.16 58.97 108.58
C LEU A 114 -7.60 57.55 108.63
N GLU A 115 -7.42 56.96 109.81
CA GLU A 115 -7.01 55.56 109.97
C GLU A 115 -8.02 54.62 109.32
N THR A 116 -9.31 54.84 109.59
CA THR A 116 -10.40 54.06 109.00
C THR A 116 -10.44 54.22 107.48
N ALA A 117 -10.31 55.45 106.98
CA ALA A 117 -10.24 55.72 105.54
C ALA A 117 -9.04 55.03 104.89
N THR A 118 -7.88 55.00 105.55
CA THR A 118 -6.66 54.34 105.07
C THR A 118 -6.85 52.83 104.98
N VAL A 119 -7.43 52.20 105.99
CA VAL A 119 -7.74 50.76 105.98
C VAL A 119 -8.74 50.41 104.88
N ASN A 120 -9.77 51.23 104.70
CA ASN A 120 -10.77 51.03 103.64
C ASN A 120 -10.14 51.17 102.24
N LEU A 121 -9.31 52.19 102.03
CA LEU A 121 -8.58 52.38 100.78
C LEU A 121 -7.64 51.19 100.49
N GLN A 122 -6.95 50.68 101.51
CA GLN A 122 -6.09 49.51 101.36
C GLN A 122 -6.89 48.27 100.95
N SER A 123 -8.05 48.02 101.57
CA SER A 123 -8.93 46.91 101.17
C SER A 123 -9.49 47.06 99.75
N GLN A 124 -9.86 48.28 99.35
CA GLN A 124 -10.29 48.56 97.98
C GLN A 124 -9.17 48.33 96.98
N LEU A 125 -7.94 48.74 97.31
CA LEU A 125 -6.76 48.56 96.47
C LEU A 125 -6.42 47.07 96.31
N ASP A 126 -6.51 46.29 97.38
CA ASP A 126 -6.31 44.83 97.33
C ASP A 126 -7.35 44.15 96.44
N LYS A 127 -8.63 44.50 96.57
CA LYS A 127 -9.71 43.99 95.70
C LYS A 127 -9.48 44.35 94.25
N LEU A 128 -9.20 45.62 93.98
CA LEU A 128 -8.95 46.10 92.62
C LEU A 128 -7.72 45.40 92.02
N SER A 129 -6.67 45.18 92.80
CA SER A 129 -5.48 44.45 92.37
C SER A 129 -5.80 43.00 92.00
N GLN A 130 -6.59 42.30 92.84
CA GLN A 130 -7.00 40.92 92.57
C GLN A 130 -7.91 40.81 91.33
N GLU A 131 -8.90 41.71 91.20
CA GLU A 131 -9.80 41.75 90.04
C GLU A 131 -9.05 42.07 88.76
N LEU A 132 -8.15 43.06 88.79
CA LEU A 132 -7.30 43.42 87.65
C LEU A 132 -6.41 42.24 87.25
N PHE A 133 -5.78 41.58 88.22
CA PHE A 133 -4.93 40.41 87.94
C PHE A 133 -5.73 39.28 87.29
N ALA A 134 -6.89 38.92 87.86
CA ALA A 134 -7.74 37.86 87.31
C ALA A 134 -8.27 38.20 85.91
N GLN A 135 -8.66 39.45 85.67
CA GLN A 135 -9.15 39.90 84.38
C GLN A 135 -8.05 39.87 83.32
N VAL A 136 -6.87 40.42 83.63
CA VAL A 136 -5.72 40.41 82.71
C VAL A 136 -5.28 38.98 82.42
N GLN A 137 -5.19 38.12 83.45
CA GLN A 137 -4.85 36.71 83.29
C GLN A 137 -5.84 35.98 82.37
N LYS A 138 -7.14 36.19 82.57
CA LYS A 138 -8.18 35.57 81.74
C LYS A 138 -8.11 36.06 80.29
N GLN A 139 -8.03 37.37 80.07
CA GLN A 139 -7.94 37.94 78.72
C GLN A 139 -6.70 37.43 77.97
N LEU A 140 -5.56 37.33 78.66
CA LEU A 140 -4.33 36.82 78.09
C LEU A 140 -4.45 35.33 77.73
N LEU A 141 -5.07 34.51 78.60
CA LEU A 141 -5.33 33.09 78.32
C LEU A 141 -6.29 32.89 77.14
N ASP A 142 -7.38 33.65 77.08
CA ASP A 142 -8.37 33.58 75.99
C ASP A 142 -7.74 34.02 74.66
N TYR A 143 -6.88 35.04 74.69
CA TYR A 143 -6.12 35.47 73.52
C TYR A 143 -5.12 34.41 73.04
N ILE A 144 -4.37 33.78 73.96
CA ILE A 144 -3.44 32.69 73.63
C ILE A 144 -4.20 31.53 72.97
N LYS A 145 -5.33 31.09 73.55
CA LYS A 145 -6.16 30.01 72.96
C LYS A 145 -6.70 30.37 71.59
N SER A 146 -7.09 31.64 71.38
CA SER A 146 -7.52 32.12 70.07
C SER A 146 -6.38 32.05 69.04
N GLN A 147 -5.17 32.45 69.43
CA GLN A 147 -3.97 32.38 68.59
C GLN A 147 -3.57 30.93 68.26
N GLU A 148 -3.60 30.02 69.24
CA GLU A 148 -3.35 28.59 69.02
C GLU A 148 -4.33 27.99 68.01
N ASN A 149 -5.62 28.35 68.13
CA ASN A 149 -6.64 27.92 67.16
C ASN A 149 -6.43 28.51 65.76
N GLN A 150 -5.92 29.75 65.66
CA GLN A 150 -5.56 30.35 64.37
C GLN A 150 -4.35 29.66 63.76
N LEU A 151 -3.32 29.34 64.54
CA LEU A 151 -2.15 28.56 64.10
C LEU A 151 -2.56 27.19 63.56
N ALA A 152 -3.41 26.46 64.29
CA ALA A 152 -3.89 25.16 63.84
C ALA A 152 -4.65 25.22 62.49
N LYS A 153 -5.39 26.31 62.25
CA LYS A 153 -6.03 26.55 60.93
C LYS A 153 -5.01 26.84 59.84
N ILE A 154 -3.95 27.58 60.14
CA ILE A 154 -2.86 27.85 59.21
C ILE A 154 -2.16 26.54 58.83
N ASP A 155 -1.82 25.69 59.81
CA ASP A 155 -1.18 24.39 59.55
C ASP A 155 -2.06 23.50 58.66
N ALA A 156 -3.37 23.47 58.91
CA ALA A 156 -4.31 22.73 58.08
C ALA A 156 -4.42 23.30 56.64
N LEU A 157 -4.32 24.62 56.48
CA LEU A 157 -4.29 25.26 55.17
C LEU A 157 -2.99 24.96 54.42
N THR A 158 -1.85 24.98 55.10
CA THR A 158 -0.54 24.60 54.53
C THR A 158 -0.56 23.16 54.04
N ALA A 159 -1.05 22.22 54.84
CA ALA A 159 -1.18 20.82 54.42
C ALA A 159 -2.10 20.64 53.20
N ARG A 160 -3.17 21.44 53.10
CA ARG A 160 -4.05 21.45 51.92
C ARG A 160 -3.34 22.04 50.70
N LEU A 161 -2.55 23.09 50.87
CA LEU A 161 -1.76 23.69 49.80
C LEU A 161 -0.75 22.68 49.24
N ASP A 162 0.00 21.99 50.10
CA ASP A 162 0.94 20.94 49.70
C ASP A 162 0.26 19.81 48.89
N ALA A 163 -0.95 19.41 49.30
CA ALA A 163 -1.73 18.41 48.58
C ALA A 163 -2.18 18.90 47.20
N VAL A 164 -2.61 20.15 47.09
CA VAL A 164 -2.97 20.78 45.80
C VAL A 164 -1.75 20.90 44.90
N GLU A 165 -0.58 21.30 45.42
CA GLU A 165 0.65 21.38 44.65
C GLU A 165 1.07 20.01 44.09
N LYS A 166 0.96 18.94 44.89
CA LYS A 166 1.20 17.57 44.42
C LYS A 166 0.25 17.15 43.31
N LEU A 167 -1.06 17.36 43.51
CA LEU A 167 -2.07 17.06 42.49
C LEU A 167 -1.81 17.83 41.19
N ASN A 168 -1.41 19.09 41.29
CA ASN A 168 -1.11 19.93 40.13
C ASN A 168 0.15 19.44 39.38
N SER A 169 1.17 18.99 40.12
CA SER A 169 2.37 18.38 39.54
C SER A 169 2.06 17.07 38.81
N GLU A 170 1.22 16.21 39.39
CA GLU A 170 0.78 14.95 38.78
C GLU A 170 -0.08 15.20 37.54
N LEU A 171 -1.02 16.14 37.62
CA LEU A 171 -1.85 16.55 36.48
C LEU A 171 -1.00 17.07 35.32
N PHE A 172 0.03 17.88 35.61
CA PHE A 172 0.95 18.38 34.60
C PHE A 172 1.73 17.25 33.91
N LYS A 173 2.20 16.25 34.67
CA LYS A 173 2.85 15.05 34.09
C LYS A 173 1.89 14.24 33.23
N GLN A 174 0.64 14.06 33.66
CA GLN A 174 -0.39 13.37 32.88
C GLN A 174 -0.70 14.12 31.58
N MET A 175 -0.80 15.45 31.62
CA MET A 175 -0.99 16.26 30.41
C MET A 175 0.17 16.10 29.43
N GLN A 176 1.42 16.07 29.90
CA GLN A 176 2.58 15.83 29.02
C GLN A 176 2.54 14.45 28.37
N ALA A 177 2.20 13.41 29.14
CA ALA A 177 2.05 12.06 28.61
C ALA A 177 0.94 12.00 27.55
N GLN A 178 -0.23 12.57 27.84
CA GLN A 178 -1.34 12.65 26.89
C GLN A 178 -0.97 13.45 25.62
N GLN A 179 -0.20 14.52 25.75
CA GLN A 179 0.30 15.28 24.60
C GLN A 179 1.24 14.43 23.72
N SER A 180 2.09 13.61 24.33
CA SER A 180 2.96 12.68 23.62
C SER A 180 2.14 11.60 22.88
N ASP A 181 1.15 11.01 23.55
CA ASP A 181 0.27 10.01 22.95
C ASP A 181 -0.52 10.59 21.77
N LEU A 182 -1.02 11.82 21.90
CA LEU A 182 -1.71 12.53 20.81
C LEU A 182 -0.79 12.72 19.59
N ASN A 183 0.47 13.10 19.80
CA ASN A 183 1.44 13.24 18.72
C ASN A 183 1.72 11.90 18.02
N ASN A 184 1.80 10.81 18.78
CA ASN A 184 1.98 9.46 18.22
C ASN A 184 0.78 9.06 17.35
N VAL A 185 -0.45 9.26 17.84
CA VAL A 185 -1.67 9.00 17.08
C VAL A 185 -1.73 9.84 15.80
N LEU A 186 -1.33 11.11 15.85
CA LEU A 186 -1.26 11.97 14.67
C LEU A 186 -0.27 11.43 13.62
N ASN A 187 0.90 10.97 14.06
CA ASN A 187 1.90 10.39 13.17
C ASN A 187 1.42 9.07 12.53
N GLU A 188 0.75 8.21 13.29
CA GLU A 188 0.12 6.99 12.78
C GLU A 188 -0.97 7.32 11.75
N GLN A 189 -1.80 8.33 12.01
CA GLN A 189 -2.82 8.79 11.06
C GLN A 189 -2.20 9.24 9.73
N VAL A 190 -1.08 9.97 9.76
CA VAL A 190 -0.35 10.38 8.55
C VAL A 190 0.21 9.17 7.80
N SER A 191 0.78 8.20 8.51
CA SER A 191 1.28 6.95 7.93
C SER A 191 0.19 6.16 7.22
N ILE A 192 -0.95 5.95 7.90
CA ILE A 192 -2.13 5.26 7.34
C ILE A 192 -2.65 5.99 6.10
N LYS A 193 -2.73 7.33 6.14
CA LYS A 193 -3.15 8.13 4.98
C LYS A 193 -2.25 7.90 3.76
N ASN A 194 -0.94 7.84 3.97
CA ASN A 194 0.02 7.57 2.89
C ASN A 194 -0.13 6.14 2.34
N GLN A 195 -0.36 5.14 3.20
CA GLN A 195 -0.64 3.77 2.78
C GLN A 195 -1.92 3.68 1.93
N ILE A 196 -2.99 4.37 2.34
CA ILE A 196 -4.26 4.43 1.57
C ILE A 196 -4.04 5.04 0.19
N LEU A 197 -3.27 6.12 0.09
CA LEU A 197 -2.95 6.75 -1.19
C LEU A 197 -2.17 5.79 -2.11
N SER A 198 -1.17 5.10 -1.58
CA SER A 198 -0.39 4.10 -2.33
C SER A 198 -1.26 2.94 -2.82
N LEU A 199 -2.10 2.38 -1.94
CA LEU A 199 -3.04 1.31 -2.32
C LEU A 199 -4.02 1.77 -3.40
N SER A 200 -4.50 3.00 -3.33
CA SER A 200 -5.41 3.57 -4.33
C SER A 200 -4.75 3.70 -5.71
N GLN A 201 -3.46 4.08 -5.75
CA GLN A 201 -2.67 4.11 -6.99
C GLN A 201 -2.44 2.71 -7.56
N GLN A 202 -2.07 1.75 -6.71
CA GLN A 202 -1.91 0.35 -7.10
C GLN A 202 -3.20 -0.25 -7.66
N LEU A 203 -4.34 0.01 -7.02
CA LEU A 203 -5.65 -0.44 -7.48
C LEU A 203 -6.01 0.15 -8.85
N SER A 204 -5.67 1.42 -9.07
CA SER A 204 -5.90 2.09 -10.37
C SER A 204 -5.04 1.46 -11.47
N ALA A 205 -3.76 1.19 -11.19
CA ALA A 205 -2.87 0.51 -12.14
C ALA A 205 -3.32 -0.92 -12.44
N LEU A 206 -3.79 -1.65 -11.43
CA LEU A 206 -4.35 -2.99 -11.60
C LEU A 206 -5.61 -2.96 -12.47
N LYS A 207 -6.51 -2.00 -12.24
CA LYS A 207 -7.70 -1.81 -13.07
C LYS A 207 -7.34 -1.58 -14.54
N SER A 208 -6.40 -0.68 -14.84
CA SER A 208 -5.95 -0.45 -16.22
C SER A 208 -5.31 -1.70 -16.85
N SER A 209 -4.57 -2.48 -16.06
CA SER A 209 -3.98 -3.74 -16.52
C SER A 209 -5.05 -4.77 -16.88
N VAL A 210 -6.09 -4.90 -16.05
CA VAL A 210 -7.25 -5.78 -16.31
C VAL A 210 -8.01 -5.33 -17.56
N GLU A 211 -8.26 -4.04 -17.73
CA GLU A 211 -8.92 -3.50 -18.94
C GLU A 211 -8.08 -3.77 -20.22
N SER A 212 -6.75 -3.67 -20.12
CA SER A 212 -5.84 -4.00 -21.23
C SER A 212 -5.87 -5.49 -21.57
N LEU A 213 -5.85 -6.36 -20.56
CA LEU A 213 -5.94 -7.80 -20.75
C LEU A 213 -7.29 -8.22 -21.35
N ALA A 214 -8.39 -7.61 -20.91
CA ALA A 214 -9.71 -7.84 -21.50
C ALA A 214 -9.73 -7.49 -23.00
N LYS A 215 -9.20 -6.33 -23.39
CA LYS A 215 -9.08 -5.95 -24.82
C LYS A 215 -8.23 -6.94 -25.62
N LYS A 216 -7.11 -7.40 -25.06
CA LYS A 216 -6.27 -8.42 -25.72
C LYS A 216 -7.02 -9.74 -25.89
N LEU A 217 -7.80 -10.16 -24.89
CA LEU A 217 -8.60 -11.38 -24.97
C LEU A 217 -9.67 -11.27 -26.06
N ASP A 218 -10.34 -10.12 -26.18
CA ASP A 218 -11.31 -9.87 -27.25
C ASP A 218 -10.65 -9.91 -28.63
N GLN A 219 -9.47 -9.30 -28.78
CA GLN A 219 -8.68 -9.33 -30.02
C GLN A 219 -8.27 -10.75 -30.40
N THR A 220 -7.68 -11.51 -29.48
CA THR A 220 -7.29 -12.90 -29.72
C THR A 220 -8.50 -13.78 -30.06
N SER A 221 -9.66 -13.53 -29.44
CA SER A 221 -10.89 -14.26 -29.77
C SER A 221 -11.36 -13.97 -31.19
N ALA A 222 -11.27 -12.71 -31.65
CA ALA A 222 -11.61 -12.31 -33.02
C ALA A 222 -10.62 -12.88 -34.05
N GLU A 223 -9.32 -12.87 -33.75
CA GLU A 223 -8.28 -13.49 -34.57
C GLU A 223 -8.51 -15.00 -34.72
N LEU A 224 -8.84 -15.69 -33.61
CA LEU A 224 -9.14 -17.12 -33.63
C LEU A 224 -10.38 -17.44 -34.47
N ALA A 225 -11.43 -16.63 -34.39
CA ALA A 225 -12.62 -16.77 -35.21
C ALA A 225 -12.29 -16.60 -36.71
N SER A 226 -11.48 -15.59 -37.05
CA SER A 226 -11.03 -15.33 -38.42
C SER A 226 -10.15 -16.46 -38.96
N LEU A 227 -9.23 -16.99 -38.14
CA LEU A 227 -8.40 -18.14 -38.51
C LEU A 227 -9.25 -19.39 -38.75
N LYS A 228 -10.24 -19.64 -37.90
CA LYS A 228 -11.21 -20.74 -38.07
C LYS A 228 -11.95 -20.64 -39.40
N ASP A 229 -12.46 -19.45 -39.73
CA ASP A 229 -13.19 -19.22 -40.98
C ASP A 229 -12.28 -19.35 -42.20
N SER A 230 -11.06 -18.78 -42.15
CA SER A 230 -10.05 -18.92 -43.20
C SER A 230 -9.70 -20.39 -43.45
N THR A 231 -9.41 -21.15 -42.39
CA THR A 231 -9.10 -22.58 -42.48
C THR A 231 -10.25 -23.36 -43.09
N LYS A 232 -11.49 -23.10 -42.65
CA LYS A 232 -12.69 -23.75 -43.21
C LYS A 232 -12.83 -23.47 -44.72
N ASN A 233 -12.61 -22.23 -45.14
CA ASN A 233 -12.72 -21.83 -46.54
C ASN A 233 -11.61 -22.45 -47.40
N GLU A 234 -10.38 -22.51 -46.90
CA GLU A 234 -9.27 -23.19 -47.60
C GLU A 234 -9.54 -24.69 -47.76
N PHE A 235 -10.03 -25.36 -46.71
CA PHE A 235 -10.43 -26.78 -46.81
C PHE A 235 -11.54 -27.01 -47.82
N ALA A 236 -12.55 -26.14 -47.86
CA ALA A 236 -13.62 -26.22 -48.85
C ALA A 236 -13.10 -26.01 -50.28
N ALA A 237 -12.22 -25.04 -50.50
CA ALA A 237 -11.59 -24.78 -51.79
C ALA A 237 -10.71 -25.96 -52.24
N PHE A 238 -9.92 -26.54 -51.31
CA PHE A 238 -9.09 -27.70 -51.58
C PHE A 238 -9.94 -28.92 -51.97
N THR A 239 -11.04 -29.17 -51.25
CA THR A 239 -11.99 -30.25 -51.56
C THR A 239 -12.57 -30.07 -52.97
N SER A 240 -13.04 -28.86 -53.30
CA SER A 240 -13.57 -28.53 -54.63
C SER A 240 -12.54 -28.74 -55.75
N LEU A 241 -11.27 -28.36 -55.53
CA LEU A 241 -10.20 -28.57 -56.50
C LEU A 241 -9.89 -30.05 -56.72
N ILE A 242 -9.93 -30.86 -55.66
CA ILE A 242 -9.79 -32.32 -55.76
C ILE A 242 -10.94 -32.90 -56.58
N ASP A 243 -12.19 -32.53 -56.25
CA ASP A 243 -13.37 -33.01 -56.99
C ASP A 243 -13.27 -32.65 -58.48
N GLN A 244 -12.89 -31.41 -58.79
CA GLN A 244 -12.68 -30.97 -60.18
C GLN A 244 -11.59 -31.78 -60.90
N LYS A 245 -10.46 -32.06 -60.23
CA LYS A 245 -9.38 -32.89 -60.80
C LYS A 245 -9.82 -34.33 -61.03
N ILE A 246 -10.57 -34.91 -60.09
CA ILE A 246 -11.13 -36.26 -60.20
C ILE A 246 -12.08 -36.30 -61.39
N SER A 247 -13.08 -35.43 -61.46
CA SER A 247 -14.04 -35.39 -62.57
C SER A 247 -13.36 -35.15 -63.93
N SER A 248 -12.33 -34.28 -63.97
CA SER A 248 -11.56 -34.07 -65.21
C SER A 248 -10.78 -35.30 -65.63
N SER A 249 -10.19 -36.03 -64.67
CA SER A 249 -9.48 -37.29 -64.92
C SER A 249 -10.45 -38.39 -65.38
N GLU A 250 -11.59 -38.56 -64.72
CA GLU A 250 -12.65 -39.49 -65.10
C GLU A 250 -13.14 -39.23 -66.53
N ASN A 251 -13.39 -37.97 -66.88
CA ASN A 251 -13.79 -37.60 -68.23
C ASN A 251 -12.72 -37.93 -69.28
N ARG A 252 -11.45 -37.63 -69.00
CA ARG A 252 -10.33 -37.98 -69.89
C ARG A 252 -10.22 -39.49 -70.08
N LEU A 253 -10.26 -40.26 -68.99
CA LEU A 253 -10.24 -41.72 -69.02
C LEU A 253 -11.41 -42.29 -69.83
N ASN A 254 -12.62 -41.75 -69.66
CA ASN A 254 -13.80 -42.16 -70.41
C ASN A 254 -13.65 -41.89 -71.91
N VAL A 255 -13.16 -40.70 -72.30
CA VAL A 255 -12.89 -40.36 -73.70
C VAL A 255 -11.83 -41.30 -74.30
N THR A 256 -10.72 -41.54 -73.59
CA THR A 256 -9.66 -42.46 -74.04
C THR A 256 -10.19 -43.89 -74.17
N LEU A 257 -10.98 -44.37 -73.21
CA LEU A 257 -11.62 -45.69 -73.27
C LEU A 257 -12.52 -45.83 -74.50
N LYS A 258 -13.36 -44.84 -74.79
CA LYS A 258 -14.20 -44.84 -76.00
C LYS A 258 -13.39 -44.82 -77.29
N SER A 259 -12.31 -44.05 -77.35
CA SER A 259 -11.41 -44.01 -78.51
C SER A 259 -10.77 -45.39 -78.74
N LEU A 260 -10.21 -45.99 -77.69
CA LEU A 260 -9.61 -47.33 -77.75
C LEU A 260 -10.63 -48.40 -78.13
N GLN A 261 -11.87 -48.31 -77.63
CA GLN A 261 -12.96 -49.21 -78.04
C GLN A 261 -13.27 -49.09 -79.55
N ASN A 262 -13.31 -47.86 -80.07
CA ASN A 262 -13.53 -47.62 -81.51
C ASN A 262 -12.35 -48.10 -82.37
N GLU A 263 -11.11 -47.81 -81.95
CA GLU A 263 -9.90 -48.30 -82.63
C GLU A 263 -9.84 -49.83 -82.63
N LEU A 264 -10.14 -50.47 -81.51
CA LEU A 264 -10.21 -51.94 -81.42
C LEU A 264 -11.29 -52.51 -82.35
N ALA A 265 -12.46 -51.88 -82.43
CA ALA A 265 -13.52 -52.29 -83.34
C ALA A 265 -13.09 -52.16 -84.82
N LEU A 266 -12.40 -51.06 -85.17
CA LEU A 266 -11.85 -50.86 -86.51
C LEU A 266 -10.77 -51.89 -86.85
N GLN A 267 -9.81 -52.13 -85.94
CA GLN A 267 -8.79 -53.16 -86.14
C GLN A 267 -9.40 -54.56 -86.28
N LYS A 268 -10.43 -54.89 -85.49
CA LYS A 268 -11.14 -56.16 -85.62
C LYS A 268 -11.81 -56.30 -86.98
N LYS A 269 -12.38 -55.21 -87.51
CA LYS A 269 -12.95 -55.18 -88.86
C LYS A 269 -11.87 -55.36 -89.93
N GLU A 270 -10.78 -54.59 -89.87
CA GLU A 270 -9.68 -54.70 -90.82
C GLU A 270 -9.06 -56.10 -90.82
N LEU A 271 -8.89 -56.71 -89.64
CA LEU A 271 -8.44 -58.09 -89.52
C LEU A 271 -9.42 -59.08 -90.18
N THR A 272 -10.72 -58.87 -90.02
CA THR A 272 -11.76 -59.69 -90.66
C THR A 272 -11.68 -59.56 -92.19
N ASP A 273 -11.60 -58.33 -92.70
CA ASP A 273 -11.47 -58.04 -94.14
C ASP A 273 -10.20 -58.68 -94.73
N ARG A 274 -9.07 -58.64 -94.01
CA ARG A 274 -7.81 -59.30 -94.39
C ARG A 274 -7.91 -60.82 -94.42
N ILE A 275 -8.63 -61.43 -93.48
CA ILE A 275 -8.89 -62.88 -93.47
C ILE A 275 -9.71 -63.26 -94.71
N GLU A 276 -10.74 -62.50 -95.05
CA GLU A 276 -11.54 -62.73 -96.26
C GLU A 276 -10.71 -62.58 -97.54
N GLU A 277 -9.89 -61.53 -97.63
CA GLU A 277 -8.96 -61.32 -98.74
C GLU A 277 -7.97 -62.48 -98.89
N SER A 278 -7.38 -62.94 -97.79
CA SER A 278 -6.47 -64.10 -97.76
C SER A 278 -7.16 -65.37 -98.25
N ASN A 279 -8.40 -65.62 -97.83
CA ASN A 279 -9.20 -66.75 -98.32
C ASN A 279 -9.48 -66.64 -99.82
N ARG A 280 -9.80 -65.44 -100.33
CA ARG A 280 -9.99 -65.22 -101.77
C ARG A 280 -8.70 -65.47 -102.55
N LEU A 281 -7.57 -64.96 -102.09
CA LEU A 281 -6.25 -65.21 -102.70
C LEU A 281 -5.92 -66.70 -102.68
N LYS A 282 -6.21 -67.41 -101.58
CA LYS A 282 -6.05 -68.87 -101.49
C LYS A 282 -6.87 -69.59 -102.55
N LEU A 283 -8.13 -69.22 -102.75
CA LEU A 283 -8.98 -69.78 -103.81
C LEU A 283 -8.43 -69.46 -105.21
N GLN A 284 -7.94 -68.24 -105.43
CA GLN A 284 -7.30 -67.85 -106.69
C GLN A 284 -6.02 -68.65 -106.96
N ILE A 285 -5.18 -68.87 -105.94
CA ILE A 285 -3.99 -69.71 -106.04
C ILE A 285 -4.37 -71.15 -106.37
N GLN A 286 -5.41 -71.70 -105.72
CA GLN A 286 -5.90 -73.05 -106.03
C GLN A 286 -6.42 -73.16 -107.47
N ASP A 287 -7.12 -72.14 -107.97
CA ASP A 287 -7.56 -72.08 -109.37
C ASP A 287 -6.36 -72.00 -110.34
N LEU A 288 -5.40 -71.11 -110.08
CA LEU A 288 -4.18 -70.99 -110.86
C LEU A 288 -3.38 -72.30 -110.85
N GLN A 289 -3.29 -72.99 -109.72
CA GLN A 289 -2.67 -74.32 -109.62
C GLN A 289 -3.39 -75.32 -110.51
N LYS A 290 -4.73 -75.37 -110.49
CA LYS A 290 -5.51 -76.23 -111.39
C LYS A 290 -5.23 -75.88 -112.86
N ARG A 291 -5.27 -74.59 -113.20
CA ARG A 291 -4.98 -74.12 -114.57
C ARG A 291 -3.55 -74.48 -115.00
N LEU A 292 -2.57 -74.36 -114.11
CA LEU A 292 -1.19 -74.77 -114.36
C LEU A 292 -1.11 -76.27 -114.61
N THR A 293 -1.74 -77.12 -113.78
CA THR A 293 -1.78 -78.56 -114.02
C THR A 293 -2.46 -78.93 -115.35
N THR A 294 -3.52 -78.21 -115.73
CA THR A 294 -4.16 -78.38 -117.05
C THR A 294 -3.21 -77.96 -118.18
N LEU A 295 -2.51 -76.84 -118.05
CA LEU A 295 -1.56 -76.37 -119.05
C LEU A 295 -0.35 -77.30 -119.18
N GLU A 296 0.15 -77.83 -118.06
CA GLU A 296 1.19 -78.88 -118.03
C GLU A 296 0.71 -80.14 -118.75
N SER A 297 -0.56 -80.53 -118.59
CA SER A 297 -1.14 -81.66 -119.33
C SER A 297 -1.20 -81.42 -120.85
N PHE A 298 -1.54 -80.21 -121.29
CA PHE A 298 -1.51 -79.81 -122.71
C PHE A 298 -0.08 -79.74 -123.28
N ALA A 299 0.88 -79.24 -122.50
CA ALA A 299 2.29 -79.20 -122.88
C ALA A 299 2.94 -80.60 -122.85
N SER A 300 2.38 -81.54 -122.10
CA SER A 300 2.87 -82.91 -122.03
C SER A 300 2.53 -83.70 -123.30
N LYS A 301 3.44 -83.59 -124.26
CA LYS A 301 3.81 -84.57 -125.30
C LYS A 301 2.75 -85.09 -126.27
N GLN A 302 1.45 -85.14 -125.98
CA GLN A 302 0.52 -85.93 -126.80
C GLN A 302 0.24 -85.29 -128.16
N GLN A 303 -0.04 -83.98 -128.19
CA GLN A 303 -0.24 -83.25 -129.45
C GLN A 303 1.06 -83.07 -130.25
N ILE A 304 2.19 -82.88 -129.57
CA ILE A 304 3.51 -82.76 -130.21
C ILE A 304 3.97 -84.12 -130.78
N GLN A 305 3.66 -85.22 -130.11
CA GLN A 305 3.99 -86.57 -130.58
C GLN A 305 3.15 -86.95 -131.80
N GLU A 306 1.83 -86.66 -131.79
CA GLU A 306 0.97 -86.88 -132.97
C GLU A 306 1.44 -86.07 -134.19
N LEU A 307 1.83 -84.80 -134.00
CA LEU A 307 2.39 -83.97 -135.07
C LEU A 307 3.73 -84.53 -135.58
N LYS A 308 4.58 -85.04 -134.69
CA LYS A 308 5.86 -85.66 -135.05
C LYS A 308 5.65 -86.93 -135.88
N ASP A 309 4.74 -87.80 -135.45
CA ASP A 309 4.43 -89.05 -136.15
C ASP A 309 3.82 -88.77 -137.56
N GLN A 310 3.04 -87.69 -137.70
CA GLN A 310 2.55 -87.22 -139.00
C GLN A 310 3.67 -86.71 -139.93
N ILE A 311 4.65 -85.99 -139.39
CA ILE A 311 5.81 -85.48 -140.13
C ILE A 311 6.68 -86.64 -140.63
N ASP A 312 6.93 -87.64 -139.79
CA ASP A 312 7.74 -88.82 -140.16
C ASP A 312 7.05 -89.62 -141.29
N GLY A 313 5.72 -89.79 -141.24
CA GLY A 313 4.96 -90.44 -142.30
C GLY A 313 4.92 -89.68 -143.63
N LEU A 314 5.03 -88.34 -143.60
CA LEU A 314 5.16 -87.51 -144.81
C LEU A 314 6.55 -87.62 -145.45
N ALA A 315 7.60 -87.66 -144.63
CA ALA A 315 8.99 -87.81 -145.11
C ALA A 315 9.17 -89.13 -145.88
N GLU A 316 8.57 -90.22 -145.41
CA GLU A 316 8.62 -91.54 -146.05
C GLU A 316 7.95 -91.55 -147.43
N LYS A 317 6.81 -90.87 -147.56
CA LYS A 317 6.11 -90.73 -148.86
C LYS A 317 6.93 -89.95 -149.88
N THR A 318 7.60 -88.88 -149.45
CA THR A 318 8.46 -88.06 -150.32
C THR A 318 9.64 -88.86 -150.87
N SER A 319 10.30 -89.66 -150.02
CA SER A 319 11.41 -90.52 -150.45
C SER A 319 10.98 -91.55 -151.49
N LYS A 320 9.77 -92.11 -151.36
CA LYS A 320 9.23 -93.09 -152.30
C LYS A 320 8.95 -92.49 -153.68
N ILE A 321 8.41 -91.27 -153.71
CA ILE A 321 8.14 -90.52 -154.96
C ILE A 321 9.45 -90.16 -155.68
N GLU A 322 10.50 -89.76 -154.96
CA GLU A 322 11.82 -89.49 -155.57
C GLU A 322 12.43 -90.73 -156.24
N GLN A 323 12.23 -91.91 -155.66
CA GLN A 323 12.74 -93.17 -156.18
C GLN A 323 12.00 -93.62 -157.45
N GLU A 324 10.69 -93.39 -157.51
CA GLU A 324 9.87 -93.62 -158.71
C GLU A 324 10.28 -92.70 -159.86
N LEU A 325 10.64 -91.45 -159.57
CA LEU A 325 11.07 -90.48 -160.59
C LEU A 325 12.38 -90.90 -161.29
N ARG A 326 13.37 -91.39 -160.53
CA ARG A 326 14.66 -91.85 -161.06
C ARG A 326 14.52 -93.08 -161.98
N ASN A 327 13.58 -93.97 -161.68
CA ASN A 327 13.31 -95.14 -162.51
C ASN A 327 12.66 -94.77 -163.84
N LEU A 328 11.86 -93.70 -163.87
CA LEU A 328 11.25 -93.21 -165.11
C LEU A 328 12.29 -92.58 -166.05
N GLU A 329 13.23 -91.80 -165.50
CA GLU A 329 14.32 -91.19 -166.26
C GLU A 329 15.26 -92.23 -166.90
N SER A 330 15.56 -93.33 -166.19
CA SER A 330 16.41 -94.41 -166.73
C SER A 330 15.77 -95.15 -167.90
N ASN A 331 14.45 -95.26 -167.96
CA ASN A 331 13.75 -95.96 -169.04
C ASN A 331 13.66 -95.13 -170.33
N LEU A 332 13.74 -93.79 -170.22
CA LEU A 332 13.66 -92.89 -171.37
C LEU A 332 14.98 -92.83 -172.15
N ALA A 333 16.12 -93.02 -171.48
CA ALA A 333 17.45 -92.92 -172.07
C ALA A 333 17.88 -94.14 -172.91
N SER A 334 17.14 -95.26 -172.85
CA SER A 334 17.55 -96.55 -173.45
C SER A 334 16.86 -96.93 -174.77
N LEU A 335 16.17 -96.00 -175.46
CA LEU A 335 15.52 -96.28 -176.75
C LEU A 335 16.41 -95.90 -177.96
N ASP A 336 17.03 -96.91 -178.59
CA ASP A 336 17.88 -96.78 -179.79
C ASP A 336 17.07 -97.01 -181.09
N LEU A 337 16.81 -95.93 -181.84
CA LEU A 337 15.95 -95.88 -183.04
C LEU A 337 16.64 -96.33 -184.34
N SER A 338 17.93 -96.63 -184.33
CA SER A 338 18.69 -97.04 -185.52
C SER A 338 18.31 -98.44 -186.05
N ARG A 339 17.61 -99.27 -185.25
CA ARG A 339 17.04 -100.57 -185.65
C ARG A 339 15.72 -100.47 -186.45
N LEU A 340 14.92 -99.42 -186.26
CA LEU A 340 13.70 -99.21 -187.06
C LEU A 340 14.02 -98.75 -188.48
N GLN A 341 15.10 -97.98 -188.64
CA GLN A 341 15.56 -97.45 -189.93
C GLN A 341 16.05 -98.56 -190.89
N ARG A 342 16.65 -99.63 -190.36
CA ARG A 342 17.08 -100.81 -191.16
C ARG A 342 15.94 -101.72 -191.63
N ARG A 343 14.84 -101.77 -190.87
CA ARG A 343 13.69 -102.65 -191.15
C ARG A 343 12.76 -102.09 -192.23
N ILE A 344 12.77 -100.76 -192.42
CA ILE A 344 11.99 -100.07 -193.46
C ILE A 344 12.65 -100.23 -194.83
N GLU A 345 13.98 -100.12 -194.94
CA GLU A 345 14.71 -100.35 -196.21
C GLU A 345 14.62 -101.82 -196.70
N GLU A 346 14.56 -102.80 -195.79
CA GLU A 346 14.43 -104.23 -196.12
C GLU A 346 13.01 -104.63 -196.60
N LEU A 347 11.97 -103.89 -196.18
CA LEU A 347 10.58 -104.18 -196.57
C LEU A 347 10.23 -103.61 -197.95
N GLU A 348 10.81 -102.48 -198.37
CA GLU A 348 10.57 -101.92 -199.70
C GLU A 348 11.25 -102.73 -200.83
N ALA A 349 12.43 -103.30 -200.57
CA ALA A 349 13.11 -104.20 -201.52
C ALA A 349 12.34 -105.53 -201.73
N LYS A 350 11.65 -106.04 -200.70
CA LYS A 350 10.77 -107.21 -200.82
C LYS A 350 9.48 -106.91 -201.56
N ASN A 351 8.91 -105.71 -201.41
CA ASN A 351 7.67 -105.34 -202.11
C ASN A 351 7.87 -105.18 -203.63
N LYS A 352 9.09 -104.84 -204.07
CA LYS A 352 9.45 -104.72 -205.49
C LYS A 352 9.70 -106.06 -206.20
N SER A 353 9.98 -107.13 -205.45
CA SER A 353 10.28 -108.47 -206.01
C SER A 353 9.09 -109.44 -206.02
N LEU A 354 7.95 -109.09 -205.39
CA LEU A 354 6.78 -109.98 -205.30
C LEU A 354 5.73 -109.80 -206.41
N GLU A 355 5.51 -108.62 -207.00
CA GLU A 355 4.47 -108.47 -208.05
C GLU A 355 4.99 -108.24 -209.48
N SER A 356 6.32 -108.23 -209.66
CA SER A 356 6.94 -108.56 -210.96
C SER A 356 6.71 -110.03 -211.37
N ASN A 357 6.17 -110.88 -210.48
CA ASN A 357 6.03 -112.33 -210.67
C ASN A 357 4.59 -112.85 -210.89
N LEU A 358 3.57 -111.99 -210.94
CA LEU A 358 2.20 -112.41 -211.32
C LEU A 358 1.84 -112.09 -212.77
N ASN A 359 2.58 -111.19 -213.43
CA ASN A 359 2.34 -110.76 -214.82
C ASN A 359 3.10 -111.57 -215.89
N MET A 360 3.78 -112.68 -215.55
CA MET A 360 4.45 -113.56 -216.54
C MET A 360 4.10 -115.04 -216.40
N ALA A 361 2.86 -115.33 -215.98
CA ALA A 361 2.22 -116.64 -216.12
C ALA A 361 1.02 -116.57 -217.09
N TYR A 362 1.14 -115.74 -218.15
CA TYR A 362 0.08 -115.59 -219.15
C TYR A 362 0.23 -116.53 -220.38
N ILE A 363 1.41 -117.01 -220.83
CA ILE A 363 1.56 -117.29 -222.28
C ILE A 363 2.32 -118.58 -222.76
N VAL A 364 2.77 -119.54 -221.93
CA VAL A 364 3.53 -120.74 -222.45
C VAL A 364 2.96 -122.10 -222.01
N GLY A 365 1.72 -122.42 -222.40
CA GLY A 365 1.14 -123.74 -222.08
C GLY A 365 -0.10 -124.18 -222.87
N ALA A 366 -0.40 -123.58 -224.02
CA ALA A 366 -1.26 -124.22 -225.02
C ALA A 366 -0.41 -125.19 -225.84
N ALA A 367 -0.86 -126.45 -225.95
CA ALA A 367 -0.43 -127.47 -226.92
C ALA A 367 0.78 -128.38 -226.61
N GLY A 368 0.65 -129.19 -225.56
CA GLY A 368 1.18 -130.56 -225.50
C GLY A 368 0.08 -131.49 -224.98
N ILE A 369 -1.09 -131.56 -225.62
CA ILE A 369 -1.36 -132.46 -226.76
C ILE A 369 -0.64 -133.80 -226.60
N ALA A 370 -1.43 -134.77 -226.16
CA ALA A 370 -1.50 -136.10 -226.73
C ALA A 370 -0.15 -136.81 -226.97
N ILE A 371 0.20 -137.69 -226.05
CA ILE A 371 0.26 -139.16 -226.24
C ILE A 371 1.00 -139.72 -225.00
N GLY A 372 0.26 -139.70 -223.89
CA GLY A 372 0.40 -140.61 -222.75
C GLY A 372 -0.91 -141.41 -222.57
N LEU A 373 -1.63 -141.59 -223.68
CA LEU A 373 -2.59 -142.65 -223.90
C LEU A 373 -1.83 -143.99 -223.91
N LEU A 374 -2.40 -145.00 -223.25
CA LEU A 374 -2.08 -146.43 -223.44
C LEU A 374 -0.76 -146.97 -222.84
N ALA A 375 -0.65 -146.89 -221.52
CA ALA A 375 -0.11 -147.93 -220.63
C ALA A 375 -0.56 -147.54 -219.20
N ILE A 376 -1.66 -148.00 -218.62
CA ILE A 376 -2.03 -149.39 -218.34
C ILE A 376 -3.55 -149.37 -218.06
N ILE A 377 -4.36 -149.43 -219.11
CA ILE A 377 -5.45 -150.40 -219.09
C ILE A 377 -4.75 -151.73 -219.32
N LEU A 378 -4.95 -152.66 -218.39
CA LEU A 378 -4.48 -154.06 -218.35
C LEU A 378 -3.15 -154.30 -217.63
N GLY A 379 -3.31 -154.60 -216.34
CA GLY A 379 -2.28 -155.06 -215.42
C GLY A 379 -2.87 -155.21 -214.01
N LEU A 380 -4.15 -155.60 -213.88
CA LEU A 380 -4.53 -157.00 -213.63
C LEU A 380 -4.19 -157.45 -212.21
N GLY A 381 -5.26 -157.74 -211.46
CA GLY A 381 -5.32 -158.99 -210.73
C GLY A 381 -5.08 -158.87 -209.24
N GLY A 382 -6.16 -158.65 -208.49
CA GLY A 382 -6.10 -158.74 -207.03
C GLY A 382 -7.43 -158.78 -206.28
N LYS A 383 -8.53 -159.16 -206.96
CA LYS A 383 -9.94 -159.24 -206.50
C LYS A 383 -10.73 -157.95 -206.42
#